data_AF-A0A9P9QKA5-F1
#
_entry.id   AF-A0A9P9QKA5-F1
#
_cell.length_a   1.000
_cell.length_b   1.000
_cell.length_c   1.000
_cell.angle_alpha   90.00
_cell.angle_beta   90.00
_cell.angle_gamma   90.00
#
_symmetry.space_group_name_H-M   'P 1'
#
loop_
_entity.id
_entity.type
_entity.pdbx_description
1 polymer ?
#
loop_
_entity_poly.entity_id
_entity_poly.type
_entity_poly.pdbx_seq_one_letter_code
_entity_poly.pdbx_strand_id
1 'polypeptide(L)'
;MYCSSITVLALFAASVAGKMCINQTVPVNISARQAVFDIAVPQSNLEVTDFVLNITQQGRNFTDIALKGYSTTSGTYNISTQFCIPDASNITNPTVQVLTHGIGFDKTYWDLPYNDYNYSYLNVATDKYKYCTSSFDRLGIGNSSHGEPLNEIQAFLEIAATA
;
A
#
# COMPACT_ATOMS: atom_id res chain seq x y z
N MET A 1 60.03 34.23 6.14
CA MET A 1 59.05 33.33 6.78
C MET A 1 57.67 33.75 6.29
N TYR A 2 57.10 33.01 5.32
CA TYR A 2 55.77 33.29 4.77
C TYR A 2 54.78 32.36 5.46
N CYS A 3 53.86 32.93 6.23
CA CYS A 3 52.81 32.18 6.93
C CYS A 3 51.64 31.99 5.96
N SER A 4 51.53 30.78 5.38
CA SER A 4 50.44 30.44 4.47
C SER A 4 49.18 30.17 5.28
N SER A 5 48.18 31.04 5.17
CA SER A 5 46.89 30.88 5.87
C SER A 5 45.97 30.00 5.03
N ILE A 6 45.78 28.75 5.47
CA ILE A 6 44.82 27.82 4.88
C ILE A 6 43.44 28.20 5.41
N THR A 7 42.58 28.70 4.54
CA THR A 7 41.17 29.00 4.89
C THR A 7 40.38 27.71 4.71
N VAL A 8 39.94 27.09 5.82
CA VAL A 8 39.08 25.90 5.77
C VAL A 8 37.64 26.36 5.51
N LEU A 9 37.16 26.13 4.28
CA LEU A 9 35.77 26.38 3.92
C LEU A 9 34.90 25.23 4.48
N ALA A 10 34.22 25.47 5.60
CA ALA A 10 33.23 24.52 6.11
C ALA A 10 31.99 24.55 5.21
N LEU A 11 31.79 23.50 4.42
CA LEU A 11 30.54 23.24 3.71
C LEU A 11 29.47 22.87 4.74
N PHE A 12 28.62 23.83 5.11
CA PHE A 12 27.36 23.51 5.77
C PHE A 12 26.48 22.81 4.74
N ALA A 13 26.33 21.50 4.85
CA ALA A 13 25.25 20.79 4.17
C ALA A 13 23.94 21.33 4.76
N ALA A 14 23.25 22.20 4.02
CA ALA A 14 21.87 22.52 4.35
C ALA A 14 21.07 21.23 4.23
N SER A 15 20.63 20.68 5.36
CA SER A 15 19.59 19.65 5.37
C SER A 15 18.36 20.27 4.70
N VAL A 16 18.03 19.81 3.49
CA VAL A 16 16.74 20.18 2.88
C VAL A 16 15.68 19.64 3.83
N ALA A 17 14.90 20.55 4.41
CA ALA A 17 13.77 20.18 5.25
C ALA A 17 12.78 19.40 4.36
N GLY A 18 12.60 18.11 4.65
CA GLY A 18 11.87 17.16 3.81
C GLY A 18 11.03 16.22 4.65
N LYS A 19 9.98 15.66 4.06
CA LYS A 19 8.95 14.91 4.80
C LYS A 19 9.56 13.89 5.76
N MET A 20 9.06 13.86 6.99
CA MET A 20 9.42 12.84 7.95
C MET A 20 8.43 11.68 7.82
N CYS A 21 8.89 10.53 7.36
CA CYS A 21 8.05 9.34 7.20
C CYS A 21 8.41 8.24 8.19
N ILE A 22 7.39 7.59 8.75
CA ILE A 22 7.50 6.46 9.67
C ILE A 22 6.78 5.28 9.03
N ASN A 23 7.50 4.17 8.84
CA ASN A 23 6.90 2.91 8.45
C ASN A 23 6.49 2.14 9.70
N GLN A 24 5.24 1.67 9.74
CA GLN A 24 4.71 0.88 10.86
C GLN A 24 3.86 -0.27 10.35
N THR A 25 3.89 -1.37 11.08
CA THR A 25 2.98 -2.49 10.87
C THR A 25 1.92 -2.44 11.96
N VAL A 26 0.66 -2.28 11.57
CA VAL A 26 -0.47 -2.13 12.49
C VAL A 26 -1.30 -3.42 12.48
N PRO A 27 -1.43 -4.13 13.62
CA PRO A 27 -2.33 -5.26 13.71
C PRO A 27 -3.78 -4.77 13.74
N VAL A 28 -4.63 -5.32 12.87
CA VAL A 28 -6.06 -5.03 12.80
C VAL A 28 -6.86 -6.31 12.99
N ASN A 29 -7.88 -6.24 13.84
CA ASN A 29 -8.84 -7.34 14.02
C ASN A 29 -10.00 -7.12 13.07
N ILE A 30 -10.16 -7.99 12.09
CA ILE A 30 -11.16 -7.83 11.03
C ILE A 30 -11.97 -9.10 10.86
N SER A 31 -13.20 -8.92 10.38
CA SER A 31 -14.07 -10.00 9.98
C SER A 31 -14.89 -9.59 8.76
N ALA A 32 -14.99 -10.48 7.79
CA ALA A 32 -15.76 -10.26 6.57
C ALA A 32 -16.37 -11.57 6.06
N ARG A 33 -17.52 -11.44 5.40
CA ARG A 33 -18.15 -12.55 4.67
C ARG A 33 -17.48 -12.71 3.31
N GLN A 34 -16.90 -13.87 3.09
CA GLN A 34 -16.21 -14.26 1.87
C GLN A 34 -17.08 -15.23 1.06
N ALA A 35 -16.95 -15.16 -0.27
CA ALA A 35 -17.46 -16.20 -1.15
C ALA A 35 -16.56 -17.45 -1.04
N VAL A 36 -17.15 -18.64 -1.11
CA VAL A 36 -16.41 -19.89 -1.19
C VAL A 36 -16.54 -20.44 -2.61
N PHE A 37 -15.42 -20.51 -3.31
CA PHE A 37 -15.32 -20.97 -4.69
C PHE A 37 -14.70 -22.37 -4.77
N ASP A 38 -15.29 -23.22 -5.60
CA ASP A 38 -14.75 -24.53 -5.99
C ASP A 38 -14.03 -24.40 -7.34
N ILE A 39 -12.90 -23.69 -7.30
CA ILE A 39 -12.03 -23.46 -8.45
C ILE A 39 -10.64 -23.95 -8.05
N ALA A 40 -9.99 -24.73 -8.90
CA ALA A 40 -8.59 -25.06 -8.71
C ALA A 40 -7.72 -23.83 -9.02
N VAL A 41 -6.79 -23.49 -8.12
CA VAL A 41 -5.80 -22.43 -8.40
C VAL A 41 -4.93 -22.87 -9.57
N PRO A 42 -4.90 -22.14 -10.70
CA PRO A 42 -4.15 -22.55 -11.88
C PRO A 42 -2.65 -22.76 -11.60
N GLN A 43 -2.11 -23.91 -12.04
CA GLN A 43 -0.70 -24.27 -11.87
C GLN A 43 0.08 -24.28 -13.20
N SER A 44 -0.60 -24.07 -14.33
CA SER A 44 0.00 -24.07 -15.66
C SER A 44 -0.53 -22.92 -16.53
N ASN A 45 0.22 -22.55 -17.57
CA ASN A 45 -0.20 -21.51 -18.51
C ASN A 45 -1.54 -21.85 -19.21
N LEU A 46 -1.79 -23.15 -19.44
CA LEU A 46 -3.03 -23.62 -20.03
C LEU A 46 -4.20 -23.40 -19.06
N GLU A 47 -4.03 -23.78 -17.79
CA GLU A 47 -5.05 -23.55 -16.75
C GLU A 47 -5.31 -22.07 -16.50
N VAL A 48 -4.28 -21.21 -16.56
CA VAL A 48 -4.47 -19.75 -16.46
C VAL A 48 -5.30 -19.24 -17.64
N THR A 49 -5.03 -19.74 -18.85
CA THR A 49 -5.81 -19.38 -20.05
C THR A 49 -7.26 -19.81 -19.89
N ASP A 50 -7.50 -21.04 -19.46
CA ASP A 50 -8.85 -21.55 -19.23
C ASP A 50 -9.59 -20.77 -18.14
N PHE A 51 -8.92 -20.45 -17.03
CA PHE A 51 -9.47 -19.60 -15.99
C PHE A 51 -9.91 -18.23 -16.53
N VAL A 52 -9.01 -17.53 -17.26
CA VAL A 52 -9.30 -16.22 -17.85
C VAL A 52 -10.47 -16.30 -18.83
N LEU A 53 -10.52 -17.32 -19.69
CA LEU A 53 -11.64 -17.53 -20.62
C LEU A 53 -12.95 -17.76 -19.86
N ASN A 54 -12.96 -18.55 -18.79
CA ASN A 54 -14.13 -18.79 -17.97
C ASN A 54 -14.65 -17.50 -17.31
N ILE A 55 -13.77 -16.65 -16.74
CA ILE A 55 -14.19 -15.42 -16.03
C ILE A 55 -14.53 -14.25 -16.96
N THR A 56 -14.06 -14.27 -18.21
CA THR A 56 -14.30 -13.18 -19.19
C THR A 56 -15.34 -13.50 -20.26
N GLN A 57 -15.86 -14.73 -20.29
CA GLN A 57 -16.85 -15.16 -21.27
C GLN A 57 -18.15 -14.35 -21.16
N GLN A 58 -18.49 -13.62 -22.23
CA GLN A 58 -19.73 -12.85 -22.29
C GLN A 58 -20.96 -13.75 -22.20
N GLY A 59 -21.97 -13.31 -21.45
CA GLY A 59 -23.24 -14.03 -21.29
C GLY A 59 -23.18 -15.22 -20.33
N ARG A 60 -22.04 -15.48 -19.68
CA ARG A 60 -21.88 -16.52 -18.67
C ARG A 60 -21.49 -15.90 -17.34
N ASN A 61 -22.20 -16.27 -16.27
CA ASN A 61 -21.84 -15.86 -14.91
C ASN A 61 -21.01 -16.97 -14.26
N PHE A 62 -19.71 -17.01 -14.56
CA PHE A 62 -18.84 -18.05 -14.02
C PHE A 62 -18.68 -17.93 -12.50
N THR A 63 -18.70 -16.72 -11.94
CA THR A 63 -18.65 -16.50 -10.50
C THR A 63 -19.80 -17.20 -9.78
N ASP A 64 -21.03 -17.11 -10.30
CA ASP A 64 -22.19 -17.81 -9.75
C ASP A 64 -22.10 -19.34 -9.90
N ILE A 65 -21.62 -19.82 -11.07
CA ILE A 65 -21.42 -21.26 -11.33
C ILE A 65 -20.41 -21.87 -10.34
N ALA A 66 -19.34 -21.15 -10.05
CA ALA A 66 -18.26 -21.63 -9.18
C ALA A 66 -18.54 -21.45 -7.68
N LEU A 67 -19.55 -20.65 -7.33
CA LEU A 67 -19.90 -20.34 -5.94
C LEU A 67 -20.52 -21.56 -5.26
N LYS A 68 -19.95 -21.98 -4.13
CA LYS A 68 -20.54 -23.01 -3.26
C LYS A 68 -21.33 -22.44 -2.10
N GLY A 69 -21.08 -21.18 -1.77
CA GLY A 69 -21.72 -20.50 -0.66
C GLY A 69 -20.82 -19.43 -0.10
N TYR A 70 -21.00 -19.13 1.18
CA TYR A 70 -20.27 -18.07 1.86
C TYR A 70 -19.81 -18.55 3.22
N SER A 71 -18.67 -18.04 3.64
CA SER A 71 -18.12 -18.25 4.98
C SER A 71 -17.68 -16.92 5.57
N THR A 72 -17.67 -16.80 6.89
CA THR A 72 -17.10 -15.64 7.56
C THR A 72 -15.66 -15.93 7.92
N THR A 73 -14.75 -15.11 7.40
CA THR A 73 -13.36 -15.09 7.83
C THR A 73 -13.20 -14.05 8.93
N SER A 74 -12.44 -14.37 9.97
CA SER A 74 -12.12 -13.46 11.06
C SER A 74 -10.71 -13.74 11.56
N GLY A 75 -9.96 -12.69 11.85
CA GLY A 75 -8.58 -12.83 12.31
C GLY A 75 -7.90 -11.50 12.60
N THR A 76 -6.67 -11.60 13.09
CA THR A 76 -5.78 -10.46 13.23
C THR A 76 -4.81 -10.45 12.07
N TYR A 77 -4.79 -9.35 11.30
CA TYR A 77 -3.91 -9.18 10.16
C TYR A 77 -3.00 -7.97 10.37
N ASN A 78 -1.77 -8.07 9.91
CA ASN A 78 -0.77 -7.02 10.02
C ASN A 78 -0.81 -6.17 8.76
N ILE A 79 -1.07 -4.87 8.90
CA ILE A 79 -1.13 -3.93 7.77
C ILE A 79 0.11 -3.05 7.77
N SER A 80 0.88 -3.10 6.68
CA SER A 80 2.06 -2.26 6.49
C SER A 80 1.65 -0.87 6.05
N THR A 81 2.05 0.15 6.81
CA THR A 81 1.70 1.55 6.62
C THR A 81 2.95 2.43 6.53
N GLN A 82 2.82 3.56 5.87
CA GLN A 82 3.78 4.67 5.87
C GLN A 82 3.02 5.94 6.24
N PHE A 83 3.37 6.54 7.38
CA PHE A 83 2.81 7.80 7.83
C PHE A 83 3.85 8.91 7.68
N CYS A 84 3.52 9.96 6.94
CA CYS A 84 4.42 11.09 6.72
C CYS A 84 3.85 12.40 7.27
N ILE A 85 4.73 13.20 7.86
CA ILE A 85 4.43 14.52 8.41
C ILE A 85 5.42 15.57 7.83
N PRO A 86 4.99 16.84 7.68
CA PRO A 86 5.88 17.89 7.20
C PRO A 86 6.96 18.26 8.23
N ASP A 87 8.17 18.55 7.74
CA ASP A 87 9.43 18.68 8.52
C ASP A 87 9.54 19.93 9.43
N ALA A 88 8.44 20.61 9.70
CA ALA A 88 8.42 21.74 10.62
C ALA A 88 6.97 22.04 10.97
N SER A 89 6.48 21.53 12.10
CA SER A 89 5.62 22.27 13.02
C SER A 89 4.94 21.34 14.02
N ASN A 90 4.72 21.87 15.21
CA ASN A 90 3.59 21.51 16.05
C ASN A 90 2.30 21.73 15.24
N ILE A 91 1.92 20.78 14.36
CA ILE A 91 0.68 20.89 13.59
C ILE A 91 -0.46 20.69 14.58
N THR A 92 -1.21 21.77 14.79
CA THR A 92 -2.45 21.72 15.56
C THR A 92 -3.58 21.34 14.60
N ASN A 93 -4.26 20.23 14.86
CA ASN A 93 -5.33 19.67 14.01
C ASN A 93 -4.88 19.34 12.56
N PRO A 94 -3.96 18.38 12.38
CA PRO A 94 -3.50 18.00 11.05
C PRO A 94 -4.64 17.45 10.19
N THR A 95 -4.65 17.83 8.91
CA THR A 95 -5.44 17.12 7.90
C THR A 95 -4.62 15.94 7.40
N VAL A 96 -5.16 14.73 7.55
CA VAL A 96 -4.54 13.48 7.10
C VAL A 96 -5.20 13.04 5.79
N GLN A 97 -4.39 12.85 4.75
CA GLN A 97 -4.82 12.17 3.53
C GLN A 97 -4.56 10.67 3.67
N VAL A 98 -5.63 9.87 3.57
CA VAL A 98 -5.54 8.41 3.55
C VAL A 98 -5.46 7.95 2.10
N LEU A 99 -4.39 7.22 1.76
CA LEU A 99 -3.99 6.95 0.39
C LEU A 99 -3.99 5.45 0.12
N THR A 100 -4.97 4.99 -0.65
CA THR A 100 -5.08 3.60 -1.12
C THR A 100 -4.47 3.45 -2.51
N HIS A 101 -3.69 2.41 -2.75
CA HIS A 101 -3.09 2.16 -4.07
C HIS A 101 -4.04 1.39 -5.00
N GLY A 102 -3.78 1.49 -6.31
CA GLY A 102 -4.46 0.70 -7.34
C GLY A 102 -4.02 -0.77 -7.36
N ILE A 103 -4.71 -1.58 -8.17
CA ILE A 103 -4.36 -2.98 -8.40
C ILE A 103 -2.98 -3.08 -9.07
N GLY A 104 -2.14 -4.00 -8.60
CA GLY A 104 -0.79 -4.24 -9.14
C GLY A 104 0.32 -3.38 -8.53
N PHE A 105 -0.02 -2.56 -7.53
CA PHE A 105 0.93 -1.72 -6.79
C PHE A 105 0.83 -2.00 -5.29
N ASP A 106 1.68 -1.34 -4.51
CA ASP A 106 1.64 -1.25 -3.04
C ASP A 106 1.73 0.23 -2.61
N LYS A 107 1.95 0.53 -1.33
CA LYS A 107 2.01 1.92 -0.84
C LYS A 107 3.10 2.77 -1.48
N THR A 108 4.13 2.16 -2.08
CA THR A 108 5.21 2.87 -2.78
C THR A 108 4.73 3.57 -4.04
N TYR A 109 3.55 3.23 -4.57
CA TYR A 109 2.90 4.00 -5.64
C TYR A 109 2.81 5.49 -5.32
N TRP A 110 2.54 5.83 -4.05
CA TRP A 110 2.41 7.20 -3.59
C TRP A 110 3.76 7.87 -3.27
N ASP A 111 4.83 7.09 -3.09
CA ASP A 111 6.19 7.56 -2.78
C ASP A 111 7.25 6.93 -3.69
N LEU A 112 7.01 6.95 -5.01
CA LEU A 112 7.84 6.22 -5.97
C LEU A 112 9.32 6.65 -5.87
N PRO A 113 10.26 5.74 -5.53
CA PRO A 113 11.68 6.06 -5.34
C PRO A 113 12.42 6.08 -6.69
N TYR A 114 11.84 6.75 -7.69
CA TYR A 114 12.40 6.88 -9.04
C TYR A 114 12.81 8.32 -9.30
N ASN A 115 14.00 8.50 -9.91
CA ASN A 115 14.56 9.81 -10.25
C ASN A 115 14.50 10.78 -9.06
N ASP A 116 15.12 10.39 -7.94
CA ASP A 116 15.16 11.16 -6.69
C ASP A 116 13.77 11.60 -6.19
N TYR A 117 12.79 10.69 -6.24
CA TYR A 117 11.40 10.93 -5.81
C TYR A 117 10.69 12.06 -6.56
N ASN A 118 11.11 12.38 -7.80
CA ASN A 118 10.49 13.43 -8.61
C ASN A 118 9.00 13.17 -8.93
N TYR A 119 8.53 11.93 -8.74
CA TYR A 119 7.14 11.51 -8.93
C TYR A 119 6.45 11.14 -7.62
N SER A 120 7.04 11.46 -6.47
CA SER A 120 6.41 11.21 -5.17
C SER A 120 5.26 12.20 -4.94
N TYR A 121 4.04 11.66 -4.88
CA TYR A 121 2.88 12.44 -4.44
C TYR A 121 3.07 12.91 -3.00
N LEU A 122 3.70 12.07 -2.16
CA LEU A 122 3.96 12.36 -0.75
C LEU A 122 4.90 13.56 -0.56
N ASN A 123 5.92 13.75 -1.40
CA ASN A 123 6.74 14.96 -1.39
C ASN A 123 5.88 16.20 -1.63
N VAL A 124 4.98 16.15 -2.61
CA VAL A 124 4.13 17.29 -2.94
C VAL A 124 3.10 17.55 -1.83
N ALA A 125 2.35 16.52 -1.43
CA ALA A 125 1.30 16.65 -0.41
C ALA A 125 1.87 17.09 0.96
N THR A 126 3.00 16.51 1.37
CA THR A 126 3.60 16.74 2.67
C THR A 126 4.46 17.99 2.67
N ASP A 127 5.47 18.09 1.80
CA ASP A 127 6.44 19.18 1.89
C ASP A 127 5.92 20.51 1.34
N LYS A 128 5.13 20.46 0.27
CA LYS A 128 4.58 21.69 -0.34
C LYS A 128 3.25 22.11 0.27
N TYR A 129 2.33 21.16 0.48
CA TYR A 129 0.97 21.48 0.95
C TYR A 129 0.73 21.24 2.43
N LYS A 130 1.70 20.69 3.16
CA LYS A 130 1.66 20.51 4.62
C LYS A 130 0.52 19.59 5.09
N TYR A 131 0.06 18.68 4.25
CA TYR A 131 -0.81 17.58 4.67
C TYR A 131 0.02 16.50 5.37
N CYS A 132 -0.56 15.85 6.37
CA CYS A 132 -0.07 14.53 6.77
C CYS A 132 -0.61 13.49 5.78
N THR A 133 0.14 12.43 5.54
CA THR A 133 -0.31 11.34 4.66
C THR A 133 -0.20 10.00 5.37
N SER A 134 -1.16 9.11 5.13
CA SER A 134 -1.11 7.71 5.54
C SER A 134 -1.35 6.86 4.30
N SER A 135 -0.30 6.21 3.80
CA SER A 135 -0.40 5.19 2.76
C SER A 135 -0.21 3.81 3.38
N PHE A 136 -0.78 2.78 2.77
CA PHE A 136 -0.72 1.42 3.30
C PHE A 136 -0.76 0.39 2.17
N ASP A 137 -0.13 -0.75 2.40
CA ASP A 137 -0.28 -1.90 1.52
C ASP A 137 -1.62 -2.56 1.86
N ARG A 138 -2.52 -2.69 0.89
CA ARG A 138 -3.78 -3.40 1.09
C ARG A 138 -3.51 -4.86 1.52
N LEU A 139 -4.46 -5.47 2.22
CA LEU A 139 -4.31 -6.85 2.69
C LEU A 139 -4.00 -7.80 1.51
N GLY A 140 -3.01 -8.68 1.67
CA GLY A 140 -2.53 -9.57 0.61
C GLY A 140 -1.50 -8.95 -0.33
N ILE A 141 -1.07 -7.70 -0.09
CA ILE A 141 -0.14 -6.97 -0.95
C ILE A 141 1.05 -6.47 -0.15
N GLY A 142 2.21 -6.37 -0.80
CA GLY A 142 3.41 -5.77 -0.24
C GLY A 142 3.83 -6.44 1.08
N ASN A 143 4.06 -5.62 2.10
CA ASN A 143 4.48 -6.06 3.43
C ASN A 143 3.31 -6.25 4.41
N SER A 144 2.06 -6.10 3.96
CA SER A 144 0.90 -6.52 4.75
C SER A 144 0.80 -8.04 4.82
N SER A 145 -0.04 -8.57 5.72
CA SER A 145 -0.32 -10.00 5.81
C SER A 145 -0.78 -10.57 4.46
N HIS A 146 -0.27 -11.77 4.15
CA HIS A 146 -0.69 -12.58 3.01
C HIS A 146 -1.48 -13.79 3.50
N GLY A 147 -2.36 -14.32 2.66
CA GLY A 147 -3.21 -15.46 2.97
C GLY A 147 -3.62 -16.20 1.69
N GLU A 148 -4.59 -17.10 1.80
CA GLU A 148 -5.07 -17.88 0.66
C GLU A 148 -5.86 -16.99 -0.32
N PRO A 149 -5.45 -16.87 -1.60
CA PRO A 149 -5.99 -15.84 -2.50
C PRO A 149 -7.41 -16.12 -3.02
N LEU A 150 -7.91 -17.36 -2.96
CA LEU A 150 -9.20 -17.73 -3.54
C LEU A 150 -10.37 -17.49 -2.59
N ASN A 151 -10.27 -18.00 -1.36
CA ASN A 151 -11.36 -18.12 -0.39
C ASN A 151 -11.10 -17.33 0.91
N GLU A 152 -9.90 -16.79 1.10
CA GLU A 152 -9.56 -15.96 2.26
C GLU A 152 -9.37 -14.50 1.89
N ILE A 153 -8.40 -14.16 1.03
CA ILE A 153 -8.07 -12.78 0.69
C ILE A 153 -8.92 -12.31 -0.49
N GLN A 154 -10.14 -11.84 -0.18
CA GLN A 154 -11.05 -11.23 -1.16
C GLN A 154 -11.34 -9.77 -0.80
N ALA A 155 -11.93 -9.04 -1.76
CA ALA A 155 -12.20 -7.61 -1.65
C ALA A 155 -12.93 -7.20 -0.35
N PHE A 156 -13.85 -8.01 0.18
CA PHE A 156 -14.57 -7.67 1.41
C PHE A 156 -13.68 -7.68 2.65
N LEU A 157 -12.79 -8.66 2.78
CA LEU A 157 -11.83 -8.71 3.89
C LEU A 157 -10.79 -7.60 3.78
N GLU A 158 -10.37 -7.29 2.56
CA GLU A 158 -9.48 -6.18 2.28
C GLU A 158 -10.10 -4.82 2.63
N ILE A 159 -11.38 -4.57 2.29
CA ILE A 159 -12.10 -3.35 2.70
C ILE A 159 -12.22 -3.30 4.23
N ALA A 160 -12.50 -4.43 4.89
CA ALA A 160 -12.59 -4.50 6.34
C ALA A 160 -11.26 -4.12 7.03
N ALA A 161 -10.11 -4.34 6.38
CA ALA A 161 -8.80 -3.90 6.86
C ALA A 161 -8.56 -2.38 6.79
N THR A 162 -9.45 -1.65 6.11
CA THR A 162 -9.32 -0.19 5.88
C THR A 162 -10.44 0.64 6.51
N ALA A 163 -11.41 -0.01 7.15
CA ALA A 163 -12.62 0.59 7.70
C ALA A 163 -12.47 1.05 9.16
#